data_AF-J9DDD2-F1
#
_entry.id   AF-J9DDD2-F1
#
_cell.length_a   1.000
_cell.length_b   1.000
_cell.length_c   1.000
_cell.angle_alpha   90.00
_cell.angle_beta   90.00
_cell.angle_gamma   90.00
#
_symmetry.space_group_name_H-M   'P 1'
#
loop_
_entity.id
_entity.type
_entity.pdbx_description
1 polymer ?
#
loop_
_entity_poly.entity_id
_entity_poly.type
_entity_poly.pdbx_seq_one_letter_code
_entity_poly.pdbx_strand_id
1 'polypeptide(L)'
;MARSVTEYKALLMAADGPRRGDLDGRGNLTQAGLDAFCAFFLDTCVDQVSFMEELLEPPELLRRMEIWSEEEIRAKRLPRGSWPLLREAVMAGEFSRGAASALTGYETRQARTVLNTLIDAGYLISPTPRSPVRLGFPISVVERWLPRLYPGTAIATPRFEA
;
A
#
# COMPACT_ATOMS: atom_id res chain seq x y z
N MET A 1 14.79 2.05 2.29
CA MET A 1 16.19 1.79 1.88
C MET A 1 16.94 2.96 1.24
N ALA A 2 16.35 3.80 0.36
CA ALA A 2 17.11 4.88 -0.31
C ALA A 2 17.76 5.92 0.63
N ARG A 3 17.23 6.12 1.84
CA ARG A 3 17.74 7.11 2.82
C ARG A 3 18.92 6.61 3.66
N SER A 4 19.13 5.30 3.78
CA SER A 4 20.14 4.70 4.67
C SER A 4 21.27 3.98 3.92
N VAL A 5 21.37 4.14 2.59
CA VAL A 5 22.37 3.44 1.75
C VAL A 5 23.80 3.76 2.18
N THR A 6 24.09 5.02 2.52
CA THR A 6 25.42 5.45 2.96
C THR A 6 25.81 4.78 4.28
N GLU A 7 24.88 4.75 5.23
CA GLU A 7 25.07 4.15 6.56
C GLU A 7 25.18 2.63 6.48
N TYR A 8 24.32 1.98 5.69
CA TYR A 8 24.42 0.56 5.38
C TYR A 8 25.80 0.19 4.85
N LYS A 9 26.31 0.93 3.85
CA LYS A 9 27.64 0.68 3.27
C LYS A 9 28.75 0.91 4.30
N ALA A 10 28.65 1.98 5.10
CA ALA A 10 29.64 2.27 6.13
C ALA A 10 29.72 1.18 7.20
N LEU A 11 28.56 0.71 7.69
CA LEU A 11 28.48 -0.35 8.69
C LEU A 11 28.91 -1.71 8.15
N LEU A 12 28.57 -2.01 6.90
CA LEU A 12 29.03 -3.22 6.23
C LEU A 12 30.57 -3.21 6.07
N MET A 13 31.14 -2.10 5.61
CA MET A 13 32.60 -1.93 5.54
C MET A 13 33.26 -2.01 6.92
N ALA A 14 32.61 -1.48 7.96
CA ALA A 14 33.12 -1.54 9.33
C ALA A 14 33.09 -2.96 9.90
N ALA A 15 32.09 -3.77 9.55
CA ALA A 15 32.02 -5.18 9.92
C ALA A 15 33.16 -6.00 9.30
N ASP A 16 33.56 -5.66 8.08
CA ASP A 16 34.70 -6.27 7.38
C ASP A 16 36.05 -5.63 7.74
N GLY A 17 36.05 -4.71 8.72
CA GLY A 17 37.26 -4.09 9.24
C GLY A 17 38.14 -5.04 10.05
N PRO A 18 39.40 -4.66 10.29
CA PRO A 18 40.31 -5.46 11.09
C PRO A 18 39.83 -5.57 12.55
N ARG A 19 40.21 -6.68 13.18
CA ARG A 19 40.02 -6.95 14.61
C ARG A 19 40.45 -5.77 15.50
N ARG A 20 39.63 -5.41 16.49
CA ARG A 20 39.87 -4.32 17.46
C ARG A 20 40.34 -4.86 18.82
N GLY A 21 41.62 -5.20 18.90
CA GLY A 21 42.25 -5.71 20.13
C GLY A 21 41.93 -7.18 20.42
N ASP A 22 42.50 -7.69 21.52
CA ASP A 22 42.57 -9.14 21.80
C ASP A 22 41.26 -9.78 22.28
N LEU A 23 40.23 -8.98 22.60
CA LEU A 23 38.92 -9.47 23.06
C LEU A 23 37.84 -9.40 21.98
N ASP A 24 38.07 -8.64 20.91
CA ASP A 24 37.20 -8.60 19.73
C ASP A 24 37.56 -9.77 18.82
N GLY A 25 36.64 -10.59 18.29
CA GLY A 25 37.08 -11.87 17.70
C GLY A 25 36.15 -12.51 16.69
N ARG A 26 36.60 -12.51 15.43
CA ARG A 26 36.09 -13.31 14.31
C ARG A 26 37.25 -13.65 13.36
N GLY A 27 38.35 -14.15 13.91
CA GLY A 27 39.63 -14.25 13.20
C GLY A 27 40.25 -12.87 12.96
N ASN A 28 40.56 -12.54 11.70
CA ASN A 28 41.14 -11.24 11.33
C ASN A 28 40.13 -10.08 11.31
N LEU A 29 38.82 -10.40 11.35
CA LEU A 29 37.74 -9.42 11.27
C LEU A 29 37.22 -9.06 12.66
N THR A 30 36.64 -7.87 12.78
CA THR A 30 35.97 -7.42 14.00
C THR A 30 34.63 -8.16 14.20
N GLN A 31 34.40 -8.65 15.41
CA GLN A 31 33.09 -9.14 15.87
C GLN A 31 32.20 -7.96 16.23
N ALA A 32 32.75 -6.96 16.94
CA ALA A 32 32.02 -5.76 17.33
C ALA A 32 31.47 -4.99 16.10
N GLY A 33 32.21 -4.95 14.99
CA GLY A 33 31.70 -4.37 13.74
C GLY A 33 30.57 -5.19 13.12
N LEU A 34 30.62 -6.52 13.19
CA LEU A 34 29.52 -7.38 12.74
C LEU A 34 28.28 -7.17 13.60
N ASP A 35 28.44 -7.13 14.93
CA ASP A 35 27.32 -6.92 15.86
C ASP A 35 26.61 -5.59 15.58
N ALA A 36 27.38 -4.52 15.34
CA ALA A 36 26.83 -3.21 14.97
C ALA A 36 26.07 -3.25 13.62
N PHE A 37 26.61 -3.95 12.62
CA PHE A 37 25.91 -4.13 11.35
C PHE A 37 24.62 -4.94 11.51
N CYS A 38 24.65 -6.04 12.27
CA CYS A 38 23.49 -6.87 12.55
C CYS A 38 22.39 -6.08 13.27
N ALA A 39 22.75 -5.28 14.29
CA ALA A 39 21.80 -4.42 15.00
C ALA A 39 21.12 -3.43 14.05
N PHE A 40 21.91 -2.66 13.28
CA PHE A 40 21.38 -1.73 12.29
C PHE A 40 20.49 -2.41 11.25
N PHE A 41 20.89 -3.60 10.77
CA PHE A 41 20.13 -4.33 9.76
C PHE A 41 18.78 -4.78 10.32
N LEU A 42 18.75 -5.34 11.53
CA LEU A 42 17.53 -5.77 12.19
C LEU A 42 16.62 -4.58 12.52
N ASP A 43 17.16 -3.48 13.04
CA ASP A 43 16.40 -2.25 13.29
C ASP A 43 15.79 -1.70 11.99
N THR A 44 16.54 -1.73 10.89
CA THR A 44 16.02 -1.35 9.57
C THR A 44 14.91 -2.29 9.13
N CYS A 45 15.04 -3.60 9.35
CA CYS A 45 13.97 -4.55 9.02
C CYS A 45 12.70 -4.27 9.82
N VAL A 46 12.83 -4.00 11.12
CA VAL A 46 11.70 -3.64 12.00
C VAL A 46 11.04 -2.34 11.52
N ASP A 47 11.83 -1.30 11.23
CA ASP A 47 11.30 -0.03 10.69
C ASP A 47 10.53 -0.23 9.39
N GLN A 48 11.03 -1.05 8.46
CA GLN A 48 10.31 -1.34 7.22
C GLN A 48 9.02 -2.14 7.46
N VAL A 49 9.00 -3.04 8.44
CA VAL A 49 7.77 -3.77 8.83
C VAL A 49 6.76 -2.82 9.45
N SER A 50 7.16 -2.00 10.43
CA SER A 50 6.28 -1.01 11.07
C SER A 50 5.73 0.00 10.07
N PHE A 51 6.54 0.44 9.10
CA PHE A 51 6.06 1.30 8.01
C PHE A 51 4.95 0.62 7.16
N MET A 52 5.10 -0.68 6.87
CA MET A 52 4.08 -1.43 6.12
C MET A 52 2.82 -1.67 6.95
N GLU A 53 2.97 -1.88 8.26
CA GLU A 53 1.86 -2.00 9.20
C GLU A 53 1.05 -0.70 9.24
N GLU A 54 1.70 0.45 9.46
CA GLU A 54 1.07 1.77 9.45
C GLU A 54 0.39 2.08 8.11
N LEU A 55 1.02 1.73 7.00
CA LEU A 55 0.44 1.93 5.66
C LEU A 55 -0.84 1.09 5.48
N LEU A 56 -0.89 -0.10 6.05
CA LEU A 56 -2.03 -1.02 5.94
C LEU A 56 -3.03 -0.88 7.10
N GLU A 57 -2.81 0.03 8.04
CA GLU A 57 -3.75 0.29 9.12
C GLU A 57 -5.13 0.64 8.53
N PRO A 58 -6.19 -0.13 8.86
CA PRO A 58 -7.50 0.06 8.27
C PRO A 58 -8.05 1.50 8.37
N PRO A 59 -7.88 2.23 9.51
CA PRO A 59 -8.32 3.62 9.59
C PRO A 59 -7.64 4.55 8.59
N GLU A 60 -6.34 4.41 8.38
CA GLU A 60 -5.56 5.25 7.47
C GLU A 60 -5.90 4.93 6.02
N LEU A 61 -6.01 3.64 5.68
CA LEU A 61 -6.44 3.19 4.36
C LEU A 61 -7.83 3.72 4.02
N LEU A 62 -8.79 3.56 4.95
CA LEU A 62 -10.15 4.07 4.77
C LEU A 62 -10.16 5.58 4.57
N ARG A 63 -9.39 6.34 5.36
CA ARG A 63 -9.28 7.79 5.21
C ARG A 63 -8.79 8.18 3.82
N ARG A 64 -7.72 7.56 3.32
CA ARG A 64 -7.18 7.84 1.98
C ARG A 64 -8.18 7.48 0.88
N MET A 65 -8.87 6.36 1.02
CA MET A 65 -9.91 5.92 0.08
C MET A 65 -11.15 6.82 0.09
N GLU A 66 -11.56 7.31 1.26
CA GLU A 66 -12.68 8.25 1.41
C GLU A 66 -12.38 9.56 0.69
N ILE A 67 -11.24 10.19 1.00
CA ILE A 67 -10.79 11.44 0.38
C ILE A 67 -10.74 11.28 -1.15
N TRP A 68 -10.11 10.22 -1.64
CA TRP A 68 -10.06 9.95 -3.07
C TRP A 68 -11.45 9.77 -3.68
N SER A 69 -12.34 9.01 -3.02
CA SER A 69 -13.70 8.78 -3.51
C SER A 69 -14.48 10.09 -3.61
N GLU A 70 -14.35 10.98 -2.62
CA GLU A 70 -14.98 12.30 -2.61
C GLU A 70 -14.49 13.19 -3.75
N GLU A 71 -13.17 13.20 -4.00
CA GLU A 71 -12.55 13.95 -5.10
C GLU A 71 -13.08 13.46 -6.47
N GLU A 72 -13.12 12.15 -6.68
CA GLU A 72 -13.62 11.52 -7.91
C GLU A 72 -15.13 11.76 -8.12
N ILE A 73 -15.92 11.71 -7.05
CA ILE A 73 -17.36 12.04 -7.09
C ILE A 73 -17.56 13.51 -7.44
N ARG A 74 -16.79 14.42 -6.83
CA ARG A 74 -16.84 15.86 -7.14
C ARG A 74 -16.44 16.14 -8.58
N ALA A 75 -15.46 15.40 -9.10
CA ALA A 75 -15.04 15.46 -10.50
C ALA A 75 -15.99 14.73 -11.47
N LYS A 76 -17.09 14.14 -10.97
CA LYS A 76 -18.08 13.37 -11.75
C LYS A 76 -17.51 12.14 -12.47
N ARG A 77 -16.37 11.61 -11.99
CA ARG A 77 -15.76 10.36 -12.49
C ARG A 77 -16.29 9.14 -11.76
N LEU A 78 -16.73 9.31 -10.52
CA LEU A 78 -17.46 8.29 -9.77
C LEU A 78 -18.90 8.71 -9.46
N PRO A 79 -19.85 7.76 -9.45
CA PRO A 79 -21.22 8.04 -9.03
C PRO A 79 -21.26 8.30 -7.52
N ARG A 80 -22.23 9.13 -7.10
CA ARG A 80 -22.58 9.25 -5.68
C ARG A 80 -22.93 7.86 -5.12
N GLY A 81 -22.60 7.61 -3.86
CA GLY A 81 -22.78 6.29 -3.24
C GLY A 81 -21.65 5.29 -3.50
N SER A 82 -20.56 5.68 -4.18
CA SER A 82 -19.39 4.80 -4.37
C SER A 82 -18.69 4.46 -3.06
N TRP A 83 -18.53 5.44 -2.17
CA TRP A 83 -17.80 5.27 -0.91
C TRP A 83 -18.35 4.16 0.00
N PRO A 84 -19.66 4.07 0.29
CA PRO A 84 -20.21 2.98 1.10
C PRO A 84 -19.85 1.57 0.63
N LEU A 85 -19.80 1.34 -0.69
CA LEU A 85 -19.44 0.03 -1.23
C LEU A 85 -17.94 -0.27 -1.09
N LEU A 86 -17.09 0.73 -1.34
CA LEU A 86 -15.64 0.60 -1.15
C LEU A 86 -15.27 0.39 0.32
N ARG A 87 -15.90 1.16 1.22
CA ARG A 87 -15.76 1.03 2.66
C ARG A 87 -16.15 -0.37 3.13
N GLU A 88 -17.27 -0.90 2.66
CA GLU A 88 -17.70 -2.25 3.03
C GLU A 88 -16.71 -3.30 2.55
N ALA A 89 -16.21 -3.19 1.32
CA ALA A 89 -15.19 -4.11 0.80
C ALA A 89 -13.91 -4.12 1.65
N VAL A 90 -13.51 -2.97 2.21
CA VAL A 90 -12.35 -2.87 3.11
C VAL A 90 -12.67 -3.45 4.48
N MET A 91 -13.82 -3.11 5.07
CA MET A 91 -14.17 -3.48 6.45
C MET A 91 -14.57 -4.95 6.60
N ALA A 92 -15.35 -5.47 5.66
CA ALA A 92 -15.86 -6.84 5.69
C ALA A 92 -15.02 -7.80 4.85
N GLY A 93 -14.08 -7.29 4.04
CA GLY A 93 -13.29 -8.06 3.06
C GLY A 93 -14.08 -8.43 1.81
N GLU A 94 -15.34 -8.80 1.96
CA GLU A 94 -16.27 -9.07 0.86
C GLU A 94 -17.72 -8.82 1.26
N PHE A 95 -18.58 -8.54 0.27
CA PHE A 95 -20.03 -8.40 0.47
C PHE A 95 -20.84 -8.96 -0.70
N SER A 96 -22.10 -9.32 -0.46
CA SER A 96 -22.97 -9.81 -1.53
C SER A 96 -23.43 -8.67 -2.45
N ARG A 97 -23.59 -8.93 -3.76
CA ARG A 97 -24.13 -7.92 -4.70
C ARG A 97 -25.50 -7.37 -4.28
N GLY A 98 -26.30 -8.18 -3.57
CA GLY A 98 -27.61 -7.79 -3.04
C GLY A 98 -27.55 -6.76 -1.91
N ALA A 99 -26.42 -6.67 -1.20
CA ALA A 99 -26.22 -5.68 -0.14
C ALA A 99 -26.08 -4.24 -0.68
N ALA A 100 -25.81 -4.06 -1.98
CA ALA A 100 -25.53 -2.75 -2.57
C ALA A 100 -26.66 -1.72 -2.31
N SER A 101 -27.93 -2.11 -2.38
CA SER A 101 -29.05 -1.21 -2.09
C SER A 101 -29.04 -0.74 -0.63
N ALA A 102 -28.79 -1.65 0.31
CA ALA A 102 -28.73 -1.33 1.73
C ALA A 102 -27.54 -0.43 2.06
N LEU A 103 -26.36 -0.72 1.49
CA LEU A 103 -25.13 0.03 1.73
C LEU A 103 -25.20 1.46 1.16
N THR A 104 -25.79 1.62 -0.03
CA THR A 104 -25.89 2.93 -0.69
C THR A 104 -27.10 3.75 -0.27
N GLY A 105 -28.12 3.11 0.31
CA GLY A 105 -29.43 3.72 0.56
C GLY A 105 -30.24 3.99 -0.70
N TYR A 106 -29.82 3.46 -1.86
CA TYR A 106 -30.49 3.64 -3.14
C TYR A 106 -31.44 2.51 -3.49
N GLU A 107 -32.39 2.81 -4.38
CA GLU A 107 -33.18 1.77 -5.04
C GLU A 107 -32.29 0.81 -5.85
N THR A 108 -32.76 -0.43 -6.01
CA THR A 108 -32.03 -1.54 -6.62
C THR A 108 -31.41 -1.22 -7.98
N ARG A 109 -32.09 -0.42 -8.82
CA ARG A 109 -31.55 -0.03 -10.13
C ARG A 109 -30.34 0.90 -10.01
N GLN A 110 -30.43 1.92 -9.16
CA GLN A 110 -29.35 2.88 -8.97
C GLN A 110 -28.18 2.25 -8.22
N ALA A 111 -28.45 1.46 -7.17
CA ALA A 111 -27.42 0.72 -6.45
C ALA A 111 -26.62 -0.22 -7.36
N ARG A 112 -27.30 -0.94 -8.27
CA ARG A 112 -26.65 -1.76 -9.30
C ARG A 112 -25.78 -0.95 -10.26
N THR A 113 -26.23 0.26 -10.62
CA THR A 113 -25.47 1.16 -11.50
C THR A 113 -24.17 1.59 -10.84
N VAL A 114 -24.23 2.00 -9.56
CA VAL A 114 -23.04 2.36 -8.76
C VAL A 114 -22.08 1.17 -8.67
N LEU A 115 -22.59 -0.01 -8.28
CA LEU A 115 -21.79 -1.21 -8.14
C LEU A 115 -21.10 -1.60 -9.45
N ASN A 116 -21.83 -1.63 -10.57
CA ASN A 116 -21.25 -2.00 -11.85
C ASN A 116 -20.21 -0.97 -12.32
N THR A 117 -20.43 0.33 -12.07
CA THR A 117 -19.44 1.36 -12.40
C THR A 117 -18.11 1.12 -11.68
N LEU A 118 -18.16 0.73 -10.40
CA LEU A 118 -16.95 0.39 -9.63
C LEU A 118 -16.29 -0.91 -10.09
N ILE A 119 -17.08 -1.88 -10.54
CA ILE A 119 -16.57 -3.14 -11.10
C ILE A 119 -15.89 -2.91 -12.44
N ASP A 120 -16.53 -2.16 -13.33
CA ASP A 120 -16.03 -1.86 -14.67
C ASP A 120 -14.73 -1.03 -14.60
N ALA A 121 -14.61 -0.16 -13.60
CA ALA A 121 -13.39 0.60 -13.31
C ALA A 121 -12.31 -0.22 -12.55
N GLY A 122 -12.63 -1.44 -12.13
CA GLY A 122 -11.71 -2.36 -11.43
C GLY A 122 -11.49 -2.05 -9.95
N TYR A 123 -12.17 -1.06 -9.38
CA TYR A 123 -12.10 -0.73 -7.94
C TYR A 123 -12.78 -1.77 -7.07
N LEU A 124 -13.79 -2.45 -7.62
CA LEU A 124 -14.39 -3.65 -7.06
C LEU A 124 -14.24 -4.79 -8.06
N ILE A 125 -14.18 -6.02 -7.56
CA ILE A 125 -14.10 -7.21 -8.41
C ILE A 125 -15.05 -8.28 -7.91
N SER A 126 -15.67 -8.99 -8.85
CA SER A 126 -16.58 -10.10 -8.59
C SER A 126 -16.46 -11.10 -9.73
N PRO A 127 -15.75 -12.23 -9.54
CA PRO A 127 -15.40 -13.16 -10.61
C PRO A 127 -16.60 -13.71 -11.40
N THR A 128 -17.75 -13.84 -10.75
CA THR A 128 -19.00 -14.27 -11.39
C THR A 128 -20.17 -13.41 -10.91
N PRO A 129 -21.30 -13.38 -11.64
CA PRO A 129 -22.53 -12.72 -11.19
C PRO A 129 -23.05 -13.16 -9.81
N ARG A 130 -22.66 -14.35 -9.34
CA ARG A 130 -23.04 -14.91 -8.04
C ARG A 130 -21.95 -14.81 -6.98
N SER A 131 -20.73 -14.43 -7.36
CA SER A 131 -19.62 -14.34 -6.42
C SER A 131 -19.78 -13.10 -5.52
N PRO A 132 -19.23 -13.15 -4.29
CA PRO A 132 -19.04 -11.95 -3.48
C PRO A 132 -18.28 -10.86 -4.24
N VAL A 133 -18.48 -9.63 -3.81
CA VAL A 133 -17.78 -8.44 -4.27
C VAL A 133 -16.69 -8.13 -3.27
N ARG A 134 -15.47 -7.96 -3.74
CA ARG A 134 -14.30 -7.60 -2.93
C ARG A 134 -13.55 -6.43 -3.55
N LEU A 135 -12.63 -5.85 -2.78
CA LEU A 135 -11.82 -4.73 -3.25
C LEU A 135 -10.88 -5.17 -4.39
N GLY A 136 -10.79 -4.34 -5.42
CA GLY A 136 -9.79 -4.44 -6.48
C GLY A 136 -8.71 -3.37 -6.28
N PHE A 137 -7.54 -3.59 -6.88
CA PHE A 137 -6.39 -2.67 -6.79
C PHE A 137 -5.89 -2.28 -8.19
N PRO A 138 -6.67 -1.50 -8.95
CA PRO A 138 -6.23 -1.05 -10.27
C PRO A 138 -5.06 -0.08 -10.12
N ILE A 139 -4.12 -0.12 -11.05
CA ILE A 139 -2.85 0.65 -10.98
C ILE A 139 -3.07 2.16 -10.79
N SER A 140 -4.21 2.67 -11.26
CA SER A 140 -4.60 4.09 -11.17
C SER A 140 -4.78 4.61 -9.75
N VAL A 141 -5.08 3.75 -8.76
CA VAL A 141 -5.32 4.16 -7.36
C VAL A 141 -4.29 3.64 -6.38
N VAL A 142 -3.40 2.75 -6.80
CA VAL A 142 -2.38 2.14 -5.93
C VAL A 142 -1.58 3.20 -5.18
N GLU A 143 -1.06 4.22 -5.87
CA GLU A 143 -0.28 5.27 -5.21
C GLU A 143 -1.12 6.15 -4.27
N ARG A 144 -2.44 6.27 -4.52
CA ARG A 144 -3.32 7.08 -3.69
C ARG A 144 -3.76 6.33 -2.43
N TRP A 145 -4.08 5.05 -2.55
CA TRP A 145 -4.56 4.21 -1.44
C TRP A 145 -3.42 3.61 -0.63
N LEU A 146 -2.32 3.27 -1.28
CA LEU A 146 -1.15 2.60 -0.73
C LEU A 146 0.13 3.38 -1.13
N PRO A 147 0.25 4.66 -0.71
CA PRO A 147 1.37 5.49 -1.08
C PRO A 147 2.70 4.86 -0.70
N ARG A 148 3.71 5.01 -1.56
CA ARG A 148 5.07 4.48 -1.34
C ARG A 148 5.17 2.95 -1.23
N LEU A 149 4.09 2.20 -1.50
CA LEU A 149 4.12 0.73 -1.53
C LEU A 149 5.08 0.22 -2.61
N TYR A 150 5.15 0.92 -3.74
CA TYR A 150 6.12 0.64 -4.79
C TYR A 150 7.20 1.74 -4.80
N PRO A 151 8.49 1.38 -4.72
CA PRO A 151 9.55 2.36 -4.85
C PRO A 151 9.60 2.88 -6.29
N GLY A 152 9.08 4.08 -6.51
CA GLY A 152 9.35 4.88 -7.70
C GLY A 152 8.74 4.35 -8.99
N THR A 153 7.41 4.29 -9.08
CA THR A 153 6.78 4.54 -10.39
C THR A 153 6.86 6.04 -10.64
N ALA A 154 8.05 6.52 -10.99
CA ALA A 154 8.14 7.78 -11.71
C ALA A 154 7.30 7.56 -12.98
N ILE A 155 6.11 8.15 -13.01
CA ILE A 155 5.29 8.21 -14.22
C ILE A 155 6.19 8.92 -15.23
N ALA A 156 6.80 8.14 -16.12
CA ALA A 156 7.57 8.68 -17.23
C ALA A 156 6.56 9.50 -18.05
N THR A 157 6.57 10.82 -17.84
CA THR A 157 5.79 11.74 -18.65
C THR A 157 6.36 11.62 -20.05
N PRO A 158 5.61 11.11 -21.05
CA PRO A 158 6.13 11.03 -22.39
C PRO A 158 6.41 12.45 -22.87
N ARG A 159 7.69 12.77 -23.04
CA ARG A 159 8.13 14.03 -23.63
C ARG A 159 7.82 13.90 -25.13
N PHE A 160 6.67 14.42 -25.56
CA PHE A 160 6.42 14.63 -26.98
C PHE A 160 7.26 15.83 -27.40
N GLU A 161 8.38 15.55 -28.07
CA GLU A 161 9.11 16.56 -28.84
C GLU A 161 8.52 16.58 -30.26
N ALA A 162 8.21 17.79 -30.72
CA ALA A 162 7.64 18.11 -32.04
C ALA A 162 8.74 18.33 -33.08
#